data_AF-A0A1H6B2K8-F1
#
_entry.id   AF-A0A1H6B2K8-F1
#
_cell.length_a   1.000
_cell.length_b   1.000
_cell.length_c   1.000
_cell.angle_alpha   90.00
_cell.angle_beta   90.00
_cell.angle_gamma   90.00
#
_symmetry.space_group_name_H-M   'P 1'
#
loop_
_entity.id
_entity.type
_entity.pdbx_description
1 polymer ?
#
loop_
_entity_poly.entity_id
_entity_poly.type
_entity_poly.pdbx_seq_one_letter_code
_entity_poly.pdbx_strand_id
1 'polypeptide(L)'
;MRLLSPHPEEPRSGVSKDAPEGSGSSWTIPRDALLRSTPQDEGSPGTAHALFTAYALFDVTMACAPEPPRAWQRMLSGRRLDLLDPSPLDIEIEDIAHGLARVARWNGQTRGAHSFSVAQHCLLVEAVATHLNPDWPAQWLLMALLHDAPEYVIGDMISPFKVVMGDAYKSVELRLLAAIHLRFGLPAATPALLKRKTKDADKIAAFLEATELAGFEREEALRFFGRPQALPRDVLAWLEPLDTEAAQARFLERFALLAS
;
A
#
# COMPACT_ATOMS: atom_id res chain seq x y z
N MET A 1 -64.42 -24.09 8.45
CA MET A 1 -64.49 -25.54 8.73
C MET A 1 -63.15 -26.13 8.31
N ARG A 2 -62.16 -26.46 9.15
CA ARG A 2 -61.83 -26.38 10.60
C ARG A 2 -60.33 -25.96 10.64
N LEU A 3 -59.88 -24.90 11.31
CA LEU A 3 -59.48 -24.78 12.73
C LEU A 3 -58.63 -25.96 13.26
N LEU A 4 -57.35 -25.72 13.55
CA LEU A 4 -56.69 -25.91 14.87
C LEU A 4 -55.14 -25.87 14.75
N SER A 5 -54.53 -24.76 15.15
CA SER A 5 -53.39 -24.78 16.06
C SER A 5 -53.97 -24.63 17.48
N PRO A 6 -53.36 -25.13 18.57
CA PRO A 6 -52.25 -24.36 19.19
C PRO A 6 -51.24 -25.13 20.09
N HIS A 7 -50.14 -24.42 20.43
CA HIS A 7 -49.46 -24.40 21.75
C HIS A 7 -48.49 -25.57 22.13
N PRO A 8 -47.64 -25.43 23.19
CA PRO A 8 -46.43 -24.58 23.27
C PRO A 8 -45.28 -25.21 24.11
N GLU A 9 -43.98 -25.01 23.86
CA GLU A 9 -42.97 -25.29 24.92
C GLU A 9 -41.74 -24.35 24.87
N GLU A 10 -41.70 -23.43 25.83
CA GLU A 10 -40.53 -23.01 26.63
C GLU A 10 -41.00 -23.06 28.11
N PRO A 11 -40.17 -22.97 29.17
CA PRO A 11 -38.72 -22.75 29.26
C PRO A 11 -37.99 -23.73 30.21
N ARG A 12 -36.64 -23.77 30.22
CA ARG A 12 -35.87 -24.12 31.44
C ARG A 12 -34.57 -23.33 31.58
N SER A 13 -34.61 -22.42 32.55
CA SER A 13 -33.48 -21.84 33.28
C SER A 13 -32.78 -22.89 34.16
N GLY A 14 -31.46 -22.77 34.30
CA GLY A 14 -30.67 -23.46 35.32
C GLY A 14 -29.32 -22.76 35.55
N VAL A 15 -29.28 -21.95 36.61
CA VAL A 15 -28.12 -21.22 37.15
C VAL A 15 -27.27 -22.14 38.05
N SER A 16 -25.94 -22.05 38.00
CA SER A 16 -25.09 -21.61 39.13
C SER A 16 -23.59 -21.97 38.98
N LYS A 17 -22.77 -20.92 39.09
CA LYS A 17 -21.47 -20.73 39.78
C LYS A 17 -20.38 -21.81 39.68
N ASP A 18 -19.18 -21.39 39.24
CA ASP A 18 -18.07 -21.08 40.15
C ASP A 18 -16.96 -20.28 39.45
N ALA A 19 -16.38 -19.32 40.18
CA ALA A 19 -15.22 -18.51 39.81
C ALA A 19 -13.93 -19.13 40.40
N PRO A 20 -12.75 -18.71 39.93
CA PRO A 20 -11.89 -18.00 40.88
C PRO A 20 -11.19 -16.77 40.30
N GLU A 21 -10.85 -15.88 41.23
CA GLU A 21 -10.12 -14.63 41.09
C GLU A 21 -8.63 -14.82 40.77
N GLY A 22 -8.05 -13.79 40.13
CA GLY A 22 -6.84 -13.13 40.66
C GLY A 22 -5.47 -13.68 40.26
N SER A 23 -4.82 -12.98 39.31
CA SER A 23 -3.41 -12.54 39.28
C SER A 23 -3.03 -12.33 37.80
N GLY A 24 -2.56 -11.18 37.33
CA GLY A 24 -1.55 -10.32 37.92
C GLY A 24 -0.20 -10.64 37.29
N SER A 25 0.02 -10.24 36.02
CA SER A 25 1.32 -10.39 35.36
C SER A 25 1.69 -9.14 34.59
N SER A 26 2.24 -8.19 35.34
CA SER A 26 3.14 -7.14 34.87
C SER A 26 4.53 -7.75 34.74
N TRP A 27 5.16 -7.66 33.57
CA TRP A 27 6.57 -8.00 33.41
C TRP A 27 7.37 -6.76 33.05
N THR A 28 8.09 -6.32 34.07
CA THR A 28 9.00 -5.18 34.13
C THR A 28 10.33 -5.51 33.42
N ILE A 29 10.87 -4.53 32.73
CA ILE A 29 12.24 -4.47 32.20
C ILE A 29 13.26 -4.50 33.35
N PRO A 30 14.39 -5.22 33.24
CA PRO A 30 15.57 -4.90 34.04
C PRO A 30 16.62 -4.16 33.19
N ARG A 31 16.94 -2.94 33.62
CA ARG A 31 18.17 -2.21 33.31
C ARG A 31 19.21 -2.47 34.40
N ASP A 32 20.46 -2.43 33.95
CA ASP A 32 21.71 -2.12 34.66
C ASP A 32 22.36 -3.17 35.58
N ALA A 33 23.59 -3.53 35.23
CA ALA A 33 24.73 -3.53 36.16
C ALA A 33 26.06 -3.50 35.38
N LEU A 34 26.69 -2.32 35.33
CA LEU A 34 28.13 -2.14 35.15
C LEU A 34 28.86 -2.64 36.40
N LEU A 35 30.05 -3.24 36.26
CA LEU A 35 31.25 -2.94 37.05
C LEU A 35 32.50 -3.66 36.50
N ARG A 36 33.63 -2.97 36.68
CA ARG A 36 34.96 -3.17 36.08
C ARG A 36 35.81 -4.16 36.89
N SER A 37 36.81 -4.77 36.26
CA SER A 37 38.14 -4.93 36.86
C SER A 37 39.22 -5.24 35.80
N THR A 38 40.39 -4.66 36.04
CA THR A 38 41.66 -4.68 35.29
C THR A 38 42.47 -5.95 35.51
N PRO A 39 43.50 -6.22 34.69
CA PRO A 39 44.69 -6.95 35.17
C PRO A 39 45.98 -6.13 35.11
N GLN A 40 46.82 -6.37 36.12
CA GLN A 40 48.19 -5.85 36.34
C GLN A 40 49.26 -6.66 35.59
N ASP A 41 50.40 -6.01 35.45
CA ASP A 41 51.68 -6.35 34.83
C ASP A 41 52.63 -7.13 35.77
N GLU A 42 53.43 -8.06 35.24
CA GLU A 42 54.67 -8.64 35.81
C GLU A 42 55.51 -9.19 34.63
N GLY A 43 56.79 -8.81 34.52
CA GLY A 43 57.57 -8.91 33.26
C GLY A 43 58.80 -9.85 33.19
N SER A 44 59.37 -9.87 31.96
CA SER A 44 60.78 -10.09 31.51
C SER A 44 61.44 -11.50 31.50
N PRO A 45 62.54 -11.76 30.73
CA PRO A 45 63.23 -10.97 29.65
C PRO A 45 63.74 -11.76 28.39
N GLY A 46 64.23 -11.02 27.37
CA GLY A 46 65.13 -11.46 26.27
C GLY A 46 64.44 -11.65 24.90
N THR A 47 64.90 -11.20 23.72
CA THR A 47 66.23 -10.80 23.22
C THR A 47 66.06 -10.03 21.88
N ALA A 48 67.04 -9.17 21.60
CA ALA A 48 67.34 -8.31 20.44
C ALA A 48 66.80 -8.56 19.00
N HIS A 49 66.79 -7.43 18.27
CA HIS A 49 67.14 -7.22 16.84
C HIS A 49 66.04 -7.27 15.77
N ALA A 50 65.66 -6.11 15.23
CA ALA A 50 66.05 -5.65 13.87
C ALA A 50 65.12 -4.54 13.36
N LEU A 51 65.74 -3.45 12.93
CA LEU A 51 65.16 -2.34 12.18
C LEU A 51 64.73 -2.82 10.79
N PHE A 52 63.51 -2.47 10.35
CA PHE A 52 63.22 -2.34 8.91
C PHE A 52 62.18 -1.24 8.68
N THR A 53 62.66 -0.12 8.17
CA THR A 53 61.85 0.93 7.53
C THR A 53 61.29 0.37 6.24
N ALA A 54 59.97 0.30 6.11
CA ALA A 54 59.30 0.07 4.83
C ALA A 54 58.35 1.22 4.55
N TYR A 55 58.74 2.08 3.60
CA TYR A 55 57.84 3.00 2.92
C TYR A 55 56.77 2.18 2.20
N ALA A 56 55.55 2.14 2.73
CA ALA A 56 54.40 1.66 1.98
C ALA A 56 53.92 2.80 1.08
N LEU A 57 54.19 2.65 -0.21
CA LEU A 57 53.61 3.45 -1.29
C LEU A 57 52.08 3.34 -1.20
N PHE A 58 51.41 4.47 -0.98
CA PHE A 58 49.97 4.59 -1.13
C PHE A 58 49.63 4.39 -2.61
N ASP A 59 49.19 3.18 -2.97
CA ASP A 59 48.49 2.93 -4.23
C ASP A 59 47.07 3.50 -4.07
N VAL A 60 46.91 4.80 -4.36
CA VAL A 60 45.58 5.41 -4.51
C VAL A 60 45.05 5.02 -5.88
N THR A 61 44.66 3.76 -6.03
CA THR A 61 43.62 3.42 -7.00
C THR A 61 42.36 4.13 -6.53
N MET A 62 42.00 5.24 -7.18
CA MET A 62 40.63 5.75 -7.14
C MET A 62 39.74 4.65 -7.72
N ALA A 63 39.25 3.78 -6.85
CA ALA A 63 38.11 2.93 -7.18
C ALA A 63 36.98 3.89 -7.57
N CYS A 64 36.66 3.91 -8.86
CA CYS A 64 35.46 4.55 -9.37
C CYS A 64 34.30 4.03 -8.51
N ALA A 65 33.55 4.94 -7.89
CA ALA A 65 32.38 4.54 -7.11
C ALA A 65 31.50 3.65 -8.02
N PRO A 66 31.03 2.49 -7.54
CA PRO A 66 30.21 1.61 -8.36
C PRO A 66 29.03 2.42 -8.90
N GLU A 67 28.75 2.28 -10.20
CA GLU A 67 27.57 2.94 -10.79
C GLU A 67 26.34 2.59 -9.94
N PRO A 68 25.52 3.58 -9.57
CA PRO A 68 24.35 3.32 -8.77
C PRO A 68 23.48 2.26 -9.45
N PRO A 69 22.95 1.29 -8.70
CA PRO A 69 22.16 0.20 -9.27
C PRO A 69 21.03 0.77 -10.13
N ARG A 70 20.75 0.12 -11.28
CA ARG A 70 19.72 0.57 -12.22
C ARG A 70 18.37 0.63 -11.53
N ALA A 71 17.95 1.84 -11.17
CA ALA A 71 16.69 2.10 -10.48
C ALA A 71 15.74 2.95 -11.33
N TRP A 72 15.76 2.79 -12.65
CA TRP A 72 14.86 3.52 -13.56
C TRP A 72 14.03 2.59 -14.44
N GLN A 73 12.78 2.98 -14.71
CA GLN A 73 11.88 2.32 -15.65
C GLN A 73 11.82 3.10 -16.97
N ARG A 74 11.91 2.41 -18.11
CA ARG A 74 11.66 2.98 -19.45
C ARG A 74 10.17 2.91 -19.75
N MET A 75 9.61 4.01 -20.22
CA MET A 75 8.22 4.08 -20.69
C MET A 75 8.13 3.91 -22.21
N LEU A 76 6.96 3.51 -22.71
CA LEU A 76 6.70 3.39 -24.15
C LEU A 76 6.75 4.76 -24.86
N SER A 77 6.45 5.84 -24.14
CA SER A 77 6.67 7.22 -24.60
C SER A 77 8.13 7.55 -24.92
N GLY A 78 9.08 6.72 -24.47
CA GLY A 78 10.52 6.95 -24.60
C GLY A 78 11.16 7.62 -23.37
N ARG A 79 10.36 8.06 -22.39
CA ARG A 79 10.83 8.63 -21.13
C ARG A 79 11.45 7.59 -20.20
N ARG A 80 12.20 8.05 -19.21
CA ARG A 80 12.72 7.21 -18.12
C ARG A 80 12.37 7.87 -16.79
N LEU A 81 11.84 7.10 -15.86
CA LEU A 81 11.59 7.56 -14.50
C LEU A 81 12.58 6.90 -13.55
N ASP A 82 13.29 7.69 -12.77
CA ASP A 82 14.05 7.20 -11.60
C ASP A 82 13.07 6.85 -10.47
N LEU A 83 13.16 5.63 -9.95
CA LEU A 83 12.26 5.12 -8.90
C LEU A 83 12.67 5.58 -7.49
N LEU A 84 13.93 5.97 -7.29
CA LEU A 84 14.44 6.44 -6.00
C LEU A 84 14.36 7.96 -5.88
N ASP A 85 14.52 8.68 -6.99
CA ASP A 85 14.41 10.14 -7.05
C ASP A 85 13.56 10.60 -8.25
N PRO A 86 12.24 10.34 -8.23
CA PRO A 86 11.38 10.62 -9.37
C PRO A 86 11.22 12.12 -9.63
N SER A 87 11.59 12.53 -10.83
CA SER A 87 11.35 13.88 -11.33
C SER A 87 9.89 14.03 -11.80
N PRO A 88 9.15 15.05 -11.36
CA PRO A 88 7.80 15.32 -11.87
C PRO A 88 7.77 15.49 -13.39
N LEU A 89 8.83 16.05 -14.00
CA LEU A 89 8.88 16.35 -15.44
C LEU A 89 8.98 15.09 -16.32
N ASP A 90 9.29 13.94 -15.74
CA ASP A 90 9.39 12.66 -16.43
C ASP A 90 8.10 11.83 -16.35
N ILE A 91 7.04 12.38 -15.76
CA ILE A 91 5.74 11.74 -15.57
C ILE A 91 4.76 12.27 -16.61
N GLU A 92 4.06 11.36 -17.29
CA GLU A 92 2.98 11.67 -18.22
C GLU A 92 1.76 10.81 -17.88
N ILE A 93 0.56 11.35 -18.07
CA ILE A 93 -0.66 10.64 -17.69
C ILE A 93 -0.91 9.42 -18.59
N GLU A 94 -0.46 9.47 -19.84
CA GLU A 94 -0.57 8.37 -20.80
C GLU A 94 0.25 7.16 -20.35
N ASP A 95 1.45 7.39 -19.78
CA ASP A 95 2.30 6.32 -19.26
C ASP A 95 1.69 5.68 -18.00
N ILE A 96 1.12 6.51 -17.10
CA ILE A 96 0.38 6.02 -15.92
C ILE A 96 -0.82 5.18 -16.36
N ALA A 97 -1.69 5.74 -17.20
CA ALA A 97 -2.90 5.05 -17.66
C ALA A 97 -2.57 3.73 -18.37
N HIS A 98 -1.52 3.72 -19.20
CA HIS A 98 -1.07 2.52 -19.89
C HIS A 98 -0.61 1.43 -18.93
N GLY A 99 0.19 1.79 -17.92
CA GLY A 99 0.67 0.86 -16.90
C GLY A 99 -0.47 0.34 -16.04
N LEU A 100 -1.25 1.23 -15.42
CA LEU A 100 -2.35 0.86 -14.51
C LEU A 100 -3.42 0.00 -15.17
N ALA A 101 -3.71 0.18 -16.46
CA ALA A 101 -4.68 -0.64 -17.19
C ALA A 101 -4.22 -2.09 -17.42
N ARG A 102 -2.92 -2.37 -17.21
CA ARG A 102 -2.30 -3.70 -17.39
C ARG A 102 -1.88 -4.34 -16.09
N VAL A 103 -1.74 -3.57 -15.02
CA VAL A 103 -1.49 -4.11 -13.68
C VAL A 103 -2.80 -4.72 -13.17
N ALA A 104 -2.82 -6.03 -12.99
CA ALA A 104 -3.96 -6.76 -12.45
C ALA A 104 -3.96 -6.71 -10.93
N ARG A 105 -5.13 -6.46 -10.34
CA ARG A 105 -5.36 -6.60 -8.91
C ARG A 105 -5.62 -8.05 -8.52
N TRP A 106 -5.57 -8.33 -7.22
CA TRP A 106 -5.80 -9.66 -6.66
C TRP A 106 -4.90 -10.75 -7.25
N ASN A 107 -3.72 -10.35 -7.73
CA ASN A 107 -2.80 -11.21 -8.50
C ASN A 107 -3.49 -11.91 -9.70
N GLY A 108 -4.51 -11.28 -10.28
CA GLY A 108 -5.30 -11.83 -11.39
C GLY A 108 -6.30 -12.92 -10.99
N GLN A 109 -6.48 -13.21 -9.69
CA GLN A 109 -7.48 -14.18 -9.21
C GLN A 109 -8.88 -13.56 -9.15
N THR A 110 -9.38 -13.11 -10.29
CA THR A 110 -10.72 -12.51 -10.45
C THR A 110 -11.57 -13.29 -11.44
N ARG A 111 -12.87 -13.42 -11.16
CA ARG A 111 -13.85 -13.93 -12.12
C ARG A 111 -14.01 -12.96 -13.30
N GLY A 112 -14.29 -13.48 -14.49
CA GLY A 112 -14.52 -12.70 -15.70
C GLY A 112 -13.54 -13.02 -16.83
N ALA A 113 -13.81 -12.49 -18.02
CA ALA A 113 -12.94 -12.69 -19.19
C ALA A 113 -11.69 -11.79 -19.18
N HIS A 114 -11.72 -10.70 -18.40
CA HIS A 114 -10.66 -9.72 -18.29
C HIS A 114 -10.20 -9.58 -16.84
N SER A 115 -8.92 -9.26 -16.65
CA SER A 115 -8.38 -8.95 -15.32
C SER A 115 -8.94 -7.64 -14.78
N PHE A 116 -9.31 -7.60 -13.51
CA PHE A 116 -9.64 -6.32 -12.87
C PHE A 116 -8.37 -5.50 -12.66
N SER A 117 -8.24 -4.39 -13.40
CA SER A 117 -7.01 -3.60 -13.44
C SER A 117 -6.94 -2.55 -12.33
N VAL A 118 -5.73 -2.09 -12.00
CA VAL A 118 -5.54 -0.96 -11.06
C VAL A 118 -6.20 0.31 -11.59
N ALA A 119 -6.19 0.55 -12.91
CA ALA A 119 -6.90 1.69 -13.50
C ALA A 119 -8.41 1.66 -13.19
N GLN A 120 -9.02 0.48 -13.31
CA GLN A 120 -10.43 0.29 -13.01
C GLN A 120 -10.73 0.42 -11.51
N HIS A 121 -9.83 -0.06 -10.65
CA HIS A 121 -9.91 0.17 -9.21
C HIS A 121 -9.87 1.66 -8.87
N CYS A 122 -8.93 2.42 -9.45
CA CYS A 122 -8.87 3.87 -9.23
C CYS A 122 -10.18 4.58 -9.62
N LEU A 123 -10.81 4.17 -10.73
CA LEU A 123 -12.12 4.69 -11.15
C LEU A 123 -13.22 4.33 -10.14
N LEU A 124 -13.26 3.09 -9.65
CA LEU A 124 -14.21 2.67 -8.62
C LEU A 124 -14.00 3.45 -7.30
N VAL A 125 -12.76 3.62 -6.85
CA VAL A 125 -12.41 4.38 -5.63
C VAL A 125 -12.83 5.83 -5.77
N GLU A 126 -12.56 6.47 -6.91
CA GLU A 126 -12.97 7.84 -7.17
C GLU A 126 -14.51 7.97 -7.21
N ALA A 127 -15.22 7.03 -7.84
CA ALA A 127 -16.68 7.02 -7.87
C ALA A 127 -17.30 6.86 -6.46
N VAL A 128 -16.73 5.98 -5.63
CA VAL A 128 -17.10 5.84 -4.22
C VAL A 128 -16.80 7.13 -3.44
N ALA A 129 -15.62 7.73 -3.66
CA ALA A 129 -15.23 8.97 -2.99
C ALA A 129 -16.16 10.14 -3.34
N THR A 130 -16.52 10.29 -4.63
CA THR A 130 -17.52 11.26 -5.11
C THR A 130 -18.87 11.04 -4.42
N HIS A 131 -19.35 9.80 -4.36
CA HIS A 131 -20.64 9.50 -3.73
C HIS A 131 -20.65 9.85 -2.23
N LEU A 132 -19.58 9.51 -1.52
CA LEU A 132 -19.49 9.73 -0.07
C LEU A 132 -19.15 11.18 0.31
N ASN A 133 -18.65 11.97 -0.64
CA ASN A 133 -18.19 13.33 -0.38
C ASN A 133 -18.58 14.26 -1.56
N PRO A 134 -19.88 14.56 -1.73
CA PRO A 134 -20.39 15.31 -2.89
C PRO A 134 -19.85 16.74 -2.99
N ASP A 135 -19.36 17.30 -1.88
CA ASP A 135 -18.83 18.67 -1.82
C ASP A 135 -17.31 18.74 -2.11
N TRP A 136 -16.66 17.63 -2.48
CA TRP A 136 -15.23 17.64 -2.77
C TRP A 136 -14.91 18.42 -4.05
N PRO A 137 -13.88 19.29 -4.02
CA PRO A 137 -13.41 19.95 -5.23
C PRO A 137 -12.76 18.94 -6.19
N ALA A 138 -12.74 19.26 -7.48
CA ALA A 138 -12.16 18.40 -8.52
C ALA A 138 -10.72 17.96 -8.22
N GLN A 139 -9.89 18.82 -7.62
CA GLN A 139 -8.53 18.48 -7.20
C GLN A 139 -8.48 17.35 -6.17
N TRP A 140 -9.45 17.26 -5.26
CA TRP A 140 -9.51 16.18 -4.26
C TRP A 140 -9.94 14.86 -4.90
N LEU A 141 -10.88 14.92 -5.84
CA LEU A 141 -11.27 13.77 -6.65
C LEU A 141 -10.12 13.29 -7.53
N LEU A 142 -9.33 14.22 -8.10
CA LEU A 142 -8.15 13.88 -8.88
C LEU A 142 -7.08 13.19 -8.03
N MET A 143 -6.83 13.67 -6.81
CA MET A 143 -5.95 12.98 -5.87
C MET A 143 -6.48 11.60 -5.45
N ALA A 144 -7.79 11.42 -5.36
CA ALA A 144 -8.40 10.11 -5.12
C ALA A 144 -8.22 9.18 -6.35
N LEU A 145 -8.40 9.69 -7.57
CA LEU A 145 -8.13 8.93 -8.80
C LEU A 145 -6.66 8.50 -8.91
N LEU A 146 -5.73 9.34 -8.47
CA LEU A 146 -4.29 9.11 -8.56
C LEU A 146 -3.67 8.38 -7.35
N HIS A 147 -4.47 7.90 -6.39
CA HIS A 147 -3.94 7.37 -5.13
C HIS A 147 -3.00 6.17 -5.31
N ASP A 148 -3.32 5.28 -6.26
CA ASP A 148 -2.52 4.11 -6.64
C ASP A 148 -1.70 4.35 -7.92
N ALA A 149 -1.61 5.60 -8.39
CA ALA A 149 -0.81 5.93 -9.57
C ALA A 149 0.66 5.47 -9.48
N PRO A 150 1.35 5.42 -8.31
CA PRO A 150 2.69 4.84 -8.21
C PRO A 150 2.81 3.40 -8.74
N GLU A 151 1.74 2.61 -8.74
CA GLU A 151 1.76 1.20 -9.12
C GLU A 151 2.06 0.97 -10.61
N TYR A 152 1.98 1.99 -11.46
CA TYR A 152 2.41 1.89 -12.86
C TYR A 152 3.92 1.60 -13.03
N VAL A 153 4.72 1.85 -11.99
CA VAL A 153 6.17 1.58 -11.96
C VAL A 153 6.59 0.56 -10.91
N ILE A 154 5.92 0.50 -9.76
CA ILE A 154 6.27 -0.45 -8.68
C ILE A 154 5.41 -1.72 -8.67
N GLY A 155 4.34 -1.76 -9.47
CA GLY A 155 3.36 -2.85 -9.50
C GLY A 155 2.36 -2.80 -8.34
N ASP A 156 1.27 -3.56 -8.48
CA ASP A 156 0.32 -3.81 -7.40
C ASP A 156 0.92 -4.82 -6.41
N MET A 157 0.84 -4.48 -5.13
CA MET A 157 1.28 -5.33 -4.04
C MET A 157 0.15 -5.49 -3.04
N ILE A 158 -0.27 -6.73 -2.80
CA ILE A 158 -1.30 -7.01 -1.81
C ILE A 158 -0.93 -6.43 -0.43
N SER A 159 -1.92 -5.86 0.25
CA SER A 159 -1.74 -5.18 1.54
C SER A 159 -0.93 -5.97 2.59
N PRO A 160 -1.11 -7.30 2.76
CA PRO A 160 -0.30 -8.09 3.70
C PRO A 160 1.20 -8.05 3.41
N PHE A 161 1.59 -7.97 2.13
CA PHE A 161 2.99 -7.96 1.73
C PHE A 161 3.63 -6.57 1.86
N LYS A 162 2.86 -5.47 1.66
CA LYS A 162 3.33 -4.10 1.91
C LYS A 162 3.84 -3.93 3.36
N VAL A 163 3.25 -4.64 4.33
CA VAL A 163 3.70 -4.64 5.74
C VAL A 163 5.08 -5.29 5.92
N VAL A 164 5.38 -6.33 5.14
CA VAL A 164 6.65 -7.08 5.22
C VAL A 164 7.80 -6.30 4.59
N MET A 165 7.54 -5.54 3.52
CA MET A 165 8.56 -4.77 2.78
C MET A 165 9.16 -3.59 3.57
N GLY A 166 8.49 -3.14 4.63
CA GLY A 166 9.01 -2.14 5.57
C GLY A 166 9.09 -0.71 5.02
N ASP A 167 9.78 0.15 5.77
CA ASP A 167 9.76 1.60 5.55
C ASP A 167 10.42 2.06 4.25
N ALA A 168 11.38 1.29 3.73
CA ALA A 168 12.08 1.63 2.50
C ALA A 168 11.10 1.67 1.31
N TYR A 169 10.25 0.65 1.16
CA TYR A 169 9.23 0.59 0.10
C TYR A 169 8.24 1.75 0.22
N LYS A 170 7.73 1.98 1.43
CA LYS A 170 6.80 3.09 1.71
C LYS A 170 7.41 4.45 1.37
N SER A 171 8.72 4.64 1.61
CA SER A 171 9.41 5.89 1.25
C SER A 171 9.49 6.11 -0.27
N VAL A 172 9.57 5.03 -1.06
CA VAL A 172 9.58 5.08 -2.53
C VAL A 172 8.18 5.39 -3.05
N GLU A 173 7.16 4.68 -2.56
CA GLU A 173 5.75 4.91 -2.89
C GLU A 173 5.34 6.37 -2.61
N LEU A 174 5.73 6.93 -1.46
CA LEU A 174 5.45 8.33 -1.12
C LEU A 174 6.19 9.34 -2.00
N ARG A 175 7.44 9.06 -2.39
CA ARG A 175 8.21 9.93 -3.31
C ARG A 175 7.60 9.94 -4.70
N LEU A 176 7.22 8.78 -5.22
CA LEU A 176 6.52 8.63 -6.49
C LEU A 176 5.20 9.39 -6.47
N LEU A 177 4.38 9.18 -5.44
CA LEU A 177 3.09 9.86 -5.31
C LEU A 177 3.26 11.39 -5.25
N ALA A 178 4.26 11.88 -4.52
CA ALA A 178 4.57 13.30 -4.45
C ALA A 178 4.98 13.86 -5.83
N ALA A 179 5.83 13.16 -6.58
CA ALA A 179 6.22 13.58 -7.92
C ALA A 179 5.04 13.60 -8.90
N ILE A 180 4.16 12.59 -8.82
CA ILE A 180 2.92 12.51 -9.61
C ILE A 180 2.00 13.69 -9.29
N HIS A 181 1.76 13.99 -8.01
CA HIS A 181 0.96 15.15 -7.63
C HIS A 181 1.53 16.46 -8.17
N LEU A 182 2.83 16.68 -7.99
CA LEU A 182 3.50 17.90 -8.46
C LEU A 182 3.39 18.05 -9.99
N ARG A 183 3.51 16.95 -10.75
CA ARG A 183 3.36 16.96 -12.21
C ARG A 183 2.00 17.48 -12.67
N PHE A 184 0.96 17.25 -11.86
CA PHE A 184 -0.42 17.62 -12.17
C PHE A 184 -0.91 18.84 -11.36
N GLY A 185 0.01 19.63 -10.80
CA GLY A 185 -0.35 20.88 -10.09
C GLY A 185 -1.05 20.67 -8.74
N LEU A 186 -0.94 19.47 -8.16
CA LEU A 186 -1.53 19.11 -6.87
C LEU A 186 -0.50 19.29 -5.73
N PRO A 187 -0.95 19.42 -4.47
CA PRO A 187 -0.05 19.39 -3.32
C PRO A 187 0.75 18.08 -3.27
N ALA A 188 2.07 18.17 -3.07
CA ALA A 188 2.95 16.99 -3.01
C ALA A 188 2.46 15.94 -2.00
N ALA A 189 2.05 16.38 -0.81
CA ALA A 189 1.45 15.52 0.20
C ALA A 189 -0.08 15.63 0.19
N THR A 190 -0.76 14.49 0.18
CA THR A 190 -2.22 14.42 0.34
C THR A 190 -2.64 14.98 1.71
N PRO A 191 -3.57 15.95 1.77
CA PRO A 191 -4.13 16.42 3.04
C PRO A 191 -4.65 15.26 3.89
N ALA A 192 -4.42 15.30 5.21
CA ALA A 192 -4.72 14.17 6.11
C ALA A 192 -6.19 13.73 6.06
N LEU A 193 -7.12 14.68 5.95
CA LEU A 193 -8.55 14.39 5.80
C LEU A 193 -8.84 13.64 4.50
N LEU A 194 -8.32 14.14 3.38
CA LEU A 194 -8.49 13.52 2.06
C LEU A 194 -7.87 12.12 2.03
N LYS A 195 -6.66 11.97 2.58
CA LYS A 195 -5.99 10.67 2.70
C LYS A 195 -6.83 9.65 3.46
N ARG A 196 -7.41 10.05 4.60
CA ARG A 196 -8.29 9.16 5.39
C ARG A 196 -9.53 8.75 4.60
N LYS A 197 -10.20 9.72 3.99
CA LYS A 197 -11.45 9.48 3.26
C LYS A 197 -11.26 8.69 1.97
N THR A 198 -10.16 8.92 1.26
CA THR A 198 -9.77 8.10 0.09
C THR A 198 -9.49 6.66 0.53
N LYS A 199 -8.82 6.47 1.68
CA LYS A 199 -8.61 5.14 2.26
C LYS A 199 -9.93 4.44 2.67
N ASP A 200 -10.91 5.20 3.13
CA ASP A 200 -12.24 4.64 3.42
C ASP A 200 -12.93 4.19 2.12
N ALA A 201 -12.82 4.97 1.04
CA ALA A 201 -13.36 4.62 -0.28
C ALA A 201 -12.64 3.40 -0.90
N ASP A 202 -11.31 3.34 -0.82
CA ASP A 202 -10.48 2.21 -1.22
C ASP A 202 -10.89 0.91 -0.49
N LYS A 203 -11.07 0.96 0.83
CA LYS A 203 -11.57 -0.20 1.59
C LYS A 203 -12.95 -0.68 1.13
N ILE A 204 -13.84 0.24 0.77
CA ILE A 204 -15.16 -0.12 0.26
C ILE A 204 -15.03 -0.76 -1.13
N ALA A 205 -14.19 -0.21 -2.02
CA ALA A 205 -13.91 -0.80 -3.31
C ALA A 205 -13.30 -2.22 -3.17
N ALA A 206 -12.30 -2.37 -2.30
CA ALA A 206 -11.68 -3.66 -2.01
C ALA A 206 -12.67 -4.68 -1.44
N PHE A 207 -13.63 -4.27 -0.59
CA PHE A 207 -14.70 -5.16 -0.13
C PHE A 207 -15.53 -5.69 -1.31
N LEU A 208 -15.95 -4.80 -2.22
CA LEU A 208 -16.80 -5.16 -3.36
C LEU A 208 -16.04 -6.05 -4.35
N GLU A 209 -14.80 -5.71 -4.65
CA GLU A 209 -13.93 -6.53 -5.49
C GLU A 209 -13.72 -7.92 -4.88
N ALA A 210 -13.51 -8.01 -3.56
CA ALA A 210 -13.31 -9.27 -2.87
C ALA A 210 -14.52 -10.20 -3.03
N THR A 211 -15.73 -9.69 -2.78
CA THR A 211 -16.96 -10.50 -2.79
C THR A 211 -17.47 -10.81 -4.19
N GLU A 212 -17.42 -9.83 -5.10
CA GLU A 212 -17.98 -9.98 -6.44
C GLU A 212 -16.99 -10.67 -7.39
N LEU A 213 -15.69 -10.35 -7.28
CA LEU A 213 -14.69 -10.75 -8.28
C LEU A 213 -13.71 -11.79 -7.76
N ALA A 214 -13.12 -11.60 -6.57
CA ALA A 214 -12.01 -12.43 -6.09
C ALA A 214 -12.45 -13.66 -5.27
N GLY A 215 -13.76 -13.89 -5.15
CA GLY A 215 -14.31 -15.12 -4.58
C GLY A 215 -14.28 -15.21 -3.05
N PHE A 216 -14.12 -14.08 -2.36
CA PHE A 216 -14.20 -14.04 -0.90
C PHE A 216 -15.65 -14.25 -0.45
N GLU A 217 -15.81 -15.03 0.62
CA GLU A 217 -17.10 -15.10 1.31
C GLU A 217 -17.39 -13.78 2.00
N ARG A 218 -18.68 -13.41 2.07
CA ARG A 218 -19.08 -12.12 2.64
C ARG A 218 -18.59 -11.93 4.09
N GLU A 219 -18.65 -12.98 4.90
CA GLU A 219 -18.18 -12.92 6.29
C GLU A 219 -16.68 -12.69 6.40
N GLU A 220 -15.90 -13.24 5.47
CA GLU A 220 -14.46 -13.05 5.38
C GLU A 220 -14.14 -11.61 4.97
N ALA A 221 -14.79 -11.10 3.91
CA ALA A 221 -14.62 -9.73 3.45
C ALA A 221 -15.00 -8.71 4.55
N LEU A 222 -16.04 -8.97 5.35
CA LEU A 222 -16.42 -8.12 6.48
C LEU A 222 -15.33 -8.03 7.56
N ARG A 223 -14.57 -9.11 7.79
CA ARG A 223 -13.47 -9.12 8.77
C ARG A 223 -12.28 -8.29 8.29
N PHE A 224 -11.96 -8.34 7.01
CA PHE A 224 -10.79 -7.66 6.44
C PHE A 224 -11.05 -6.19 6.09
N PHE A 225 -12.21 -5.88 5.51
CA PHE A 225 -12.50 -4.56 4.95
C PHE A 225 -13.56 -3.77 5.74
N GLY A 226 -14.30 -4.45 6.62
CA GLY A 226 -15.42 -3.86 7.37
C GLY A 226 -16.73 -3.87 6.57
N ARG A 227 -17.75 -3.22 7.13
CA ARG A 227 -19.09 -3.20 6.53
C ARG A 227 -19.17 -2.11 5.45
N PRO A 228 -19.45 -2.44 4.18
CA PRO A 228 -19.57 -1.43 3.14
C PRO A 228 -20.83 -0.59 3.35
N GLN A 229 -20.80 0.65 2.84
CA GLN A 229 -21.99 1.48 2.70
C GLN A 229 -22.78 1.06 1.46
N ALA A 230 -24.08 1.34 1.44
CA ALA A 230 -24.88 1.14 0.23
C ALA A 230 -24.44 2.14 -0.84
N LEU A 231 -24.18 1.66 -2.05
CA LEU A 231 -23.75 2.47 -3.18
C LEU A 231 -24.79 2.42 -4.30
N PRO A 232 -24.89 3.47 -5.12
CA PRO A 232 -25.80 3.51 -6.25
C PRO A 232 -25.32 2.59 -7.39
N ARG A 233 -26.24 2.22 -8.29
CA ARG A 233 -25.96 1.21 -9.34
C ARG A 233 -24.89 1.63 -10.33
N ASP A 234 -24.79 2.92 -10.61
CA ASP A 234 -23.77 3.51 -11.47
C ASP A 234 -22.36 3.36 -10.88
N VAL A 235 -22.20 3.47 -9.56
CA VAL A 235 -20.92 3.16 -8.89
C VAL A 235 -20.62 1.66 -8.97
N LEU A 236 -21.62 0.80 -8.73
CA LEU A 236 -21.46 -0.65 -8.79
C LEU A 236 -21.16 -1.16 -10.20
N ALA A 237 -21.56 -0.43 -11.24
CA ALA A 237 -21.29 -0.79 -12.64
C ALA A 237 -19.78 -0.84 -12.96
N TRP A 238 -18.94 -0.16 -12.17
CA TRP A 238 -17.48 -0.24 -12.31
C TRP A 238 -16.89 -1.59 -11.88
N LEU A 239 -17.66 -2.50 -11.31
CA LEU A 239 -17.17 -3.84 -10.94
C LEU A 239 -17.10 -4.81 -12.13
N GLU A 240 -17.77 -4.52 -13.26
CA GLU A 240 -17.68 -5.36 -14.46
C GLU A 240 -16.29 -5.21 -15.10
N PRO A 241 -15.42 -6.23 -15.10
CA PRO A 241 -14.04 -6.08 -15.57
C PRO A 241 -13.97 -5.66 -17.04
N LEU A 242 -13.31 -4.53 -17.29
CA LEU A 242 -13.12 -4.00 -18.63
C LEU A 242 -11.89 -4.64 -19.29
N ASP A 243 -11.89 -4.71 -20.62
CA ASP A 243 -10.64 -4.95 -21.33
C ASP A 243 -9.63 -3.80 -21.09
N THR A 244 -8.35 -4.08 -21.36
CA THR A 244 -7.25 -3.15 -21.10
C THR A 244 -7.40 -1.82 -21.83
N GLU A 245 -7.89 -1.81 -23.07
CA GLU A 245 -8.01 -0.58 -23.87
C GLU A 245 -9.14 0.30 -23.32
N ALA A 246 -10.28 -0.32 -22.97
CA ALA A 246 -11.40 0.36 -22.35
C ALA A 246 -11.03 0.92 -20.97
N ALA A 247 -10.36 0.14 -20.11
CA ALA A 247 -9.90 0.62 -18.81
C ALA A 247 -8.96 1.82 -18.93
N GLN A 248 -7.99 1.76 -19.85
CA GLN A 248 -7.06 2.85 -20.13
C GLN A 248 -7.80 4.12 -20.63
N ALA A 249 -8.72 3.96 -21.59
CA ALA A 249 -9.48 5.07 -22.15
C ALA A 249 -10.37 5.76 -21.10
N ARG A 250 -11.07 4.97 -20.26
CA ARG A 250 -11.92 5.49 -19.19
C ARG A 250 -11.12 6.24 -18.11
N PHE A 251 -9.94 5.74 -17.76
CA PHE A 251 -9.06 6.41 -16.81
C PHE A 251 -8.59 7.77 -17.36
N LEU A 252 -8.18 7.83 -18.63
CA LEU A 252 -7.77 9.09 -19.28
C LEU A 252 -8.93 10.08 -19.39
N GLU A 253 -10.12 9.61 -19.79
CA GLU A 253 -11.34 10.42 -19.86
C GLU A 253 -11.64 11.04 -18.48
N ARG A 254 -11.62 10.23 -17.43
CA ARG A 254 -11.90 10.72 -16.07
C ARG A 254 -10.84 11.67 -15.56
N PHE A 255 -9.56 11.40 -15.83
CA PHE A 255 -8.47 12.30 -15.50
C PHE A 255 -8.66 13.67 -16.16
N ALA A 256 -8.93 13.70 -17.48
CA ALA A 256 -9.10 14.94 -18.23
C ALA A 256 -10.26 15.80 -17.68
N LEU A 257 -11.35 15.16 -17.25
CA LEU A 257 -12.49 15.84 -16.63
C LEU A 257 -12.20 16.44 -15.25
N LEU A 258 -11.28 15.85 -14.49
CA LEU A 258 -10.94 16.30 -13.13
C LEU A 258 -9.75 17.27 -13.10
N ALA A 259 -8.91 17.23 -14.13
CA ALA A 259 -7.74 18.08 -14.27
C ALA A 259 -8.04 19.41 -15.02
N SER A 260 -9.26 19.57 -15.56
CA SER A 260 -9.73 20.77 -16.28
C SER A 260 -10.05 21.95 -15.37
#